data_AF-A0A3D5D918-F1
#
_entry.id   AF-A0A3D5D918-F1
#
_cell.length_a   1.000
_cell.length_b   1.000
_cell.length_c   1.000
_cell.angle_alpha   90.00
_cell.angle_beta   90.00
_cell.angle_gamma   90.00
#
_symmetry.space_group_name_H-M   'P 1'
#
loop_
_entity.id
_entity.type
_entity.pdbx_description
1 polymer ?
#
loop_
_entity_poly.entity_id
_entity_poly.type
_entity_poly.pdbx_seq_one_letter_code
_entity_poly.pdbx_strand_id
1 'polypeptide(L)'
;MRSDFSKTVLLTALGLGMVNLLAQETPKPKPPPTPATPATTPAAKPAPKPSGVAPQNRFVVEQVRRLRADLEDLKNAYNLQLQRTTALELEMKNLRTANTALKRQLDLQFASNKDVDELAKRITELDRNRLNDRKVQSAQIEKILNLLGKIKSAAPQGTRNGSGNDPAPVGRFKYREHKVQAGEFLSTILAAYNSAFKEEGLRGRVSQTQVLKANPGVTANKLFVGQTIRIPLPGEIK
;
A
#
# COMPACT_ATOMS: atom_id res chain seq x y z
N MET A 1 -24.17 25.32 -9.19
CA MET A 1 -25.15 24.51 -8.42
C MET A 1 -24.47 24.11 -7.12
N ARG A 2 -24.65 24.92 -6.06
CA ARG A 2 -25.37 24.57 -4.82
C ARG A 2 -24.84 23.30 -4.14
N SER A 3 -24.43 23.25 -2.88
CA SER A 3 -23.97 24.21 -1.85
C SER A 3 -23.75 23.32 -0.62
N ASP A 4 -22.59 23.45 0.00
CA ASP A 4 -22.29 23.33 1.44
C ASP A 4 -23.10 22.36 2.29
N PHE A 5 -22.44 21.39 2.93
CA PHE A 5 -22.64 21.12 4.37
C PHE A 5 -21.41 20.43 4.99
N SER A 6 -20.64 21.28 5.68
CA SER A 6 -20.00 21.09 6.98
C SER A 6 -19.47 19.72 7.42
N LYS A 7 -18.14 19.70 7.50
CA LYS A 7 -17.28 19.21 8.61
C LYS A 7 -18.01 18.87 9.93
N THR A 8 -17.49 17.84 10.60
CA THR A 8 -17.51 17.54 12.06
C THR A 8 -18.37 16.34 12.46
N VAL A 9 -17.74 15.17 12.57
CA VAL A 9 -18.15 14.13 13.53
C VAL A 9 -16.90 13.64 14.25
N LEU A 10 -16.52 14.38 15.29
CA LEU A 10 -15.69 13.86 16.37
C LEU A 10 -16.03 14.65 17.65
N LEU A 11 -16.94 14.12 18.47
CA LEU A 11 -16.92 14.30 19.93
C LEU A 11 -17.87 13.30 20.61
N THR A 12 -17.25 12.36 21.33
CA THR A 12 -17.65 11.79 22.63
C THR A 12 -19.11 11.84 23.09
N ALA A 13 -19.64 10.68 23.47
CA ALA A 13 -20.33 10.50 24.76
C ALA A 13 -20.38 9.02 25.13
N LEU A 14 -19.44 8.59 25.97
CA LEU A 14 -19.63 7.43 26.83
C LEU A 14 -20.70 7.86 27.85
N GLY A 15 -21.94 7.39 27.66
CA GLY A 15 -23.08 7.79 28.48
C GLY A 15 -23.84 6.57 28.95
N LEU A 16 -23.85 6.35 30.26
CA LEU A 16 -24.64 5.35 30.96
C LEU A 16 -26.10 5.30 30.47
N GLY A 17 -26.55 4.11 30.10
CA GLY A 17 -27.96 3.77 29.91
C GLY A 17 -28.37 2.69 30.90
N MET A 18 -28.71 3.11 32.13
CA MET A 18 -29.76 2.47 32.93
C MET A 18 -31.09 2.55 32.17
N VAL A 19 -32.12 1.83 32.66
CA VAL A 19 -33.54 1.83 32.23
C VAL A 19 -33.87 0.69 31.25
N ASN A 20 -34.82 -0.23 31.47
CA ASN A 20 -35.72 -0.49 32.59
C ASN A 20 -36.17 -1.96 32.50
N LEU A 21 -36.22 -2.63 33.64
CA LEU A 21 -36.88 -3.91 33.82
C LEU A 21 -38.40 -3.67 33.76
N LEU A 22 -39.05 -3.89 32.61
CA LEU A 22 -40.51 -3.94 32.57
C LEU A 22 -40.97 -5.29 33.14
N ALA A 23 -41.20 -5.32 34.44
CA ALA A 23 -42.06 -6.30 35.07
C ALA A 23 -43.48 -6.11 34.52
N GLN A 24 -43.93 -7.00 33.62
CA GLN A 24 -45.37 -7.15 33.40
C GLN A 24 -45.94 -7.86 34.63
N GLU A 25 -46.55 -7.05 35.49
CA GLU A 25 -47.43 -7.49 36.58
C GLU A 25 -48.61 -8.27 35.98
N THR A 26 -48.66 -9.58 36.25
CA THR A 26 -49.85 -10.39 35.99
C THR A 26 -51.00 -9.88 36.87
N PRO A 27 -52.19 -9.56 36.34
CA PRO A 27 -53.31 -9.19 37.20
C PRO A 27 -53.76 -10.41 38.01
N LYS A 28 -53.74 -10.29 39.34
CA LYS A 28 -54.28 -11.30 40.27
C LYS A 28 -55.76 -11.59 39.94
N PRO A 29 -56.22 -12.86 40.02
CA PRO A 29 -57.63 -13.20 39.83
C PRO A 29 -58.47 -12.59 40.96
N LYS A 30 -59.56 -11.89 40.62
CA LYS A 30 -60.51 -11.35 41.59
C LYS A 30 -61.36 -12.51 42.17
N PRO A 31 -61.49 -12.66 43.50
CA PRO A 31 -62.30 -13.74 44.07
C PRO A 31 -63.80 -13.52 43.80
N PRO A 32 -64.59 -14.60 43.61
CA PRO A 32 -66.02 -14.51 43.30
C PRO A 32 -66.84 -13.99 44.50
N PRO A 33 -67.92 -13.21 44.27
CA PRO A 33 -68.74 -12.70 45.34
C PRO A 33 -69.64 -13.78 45.95
N THR A 34 -69.64 -13.86 47.28
CA THR A 34 -70.46 -14.74 48.12
C THR A 34 -71.93 -14.27 48.14
N PRO A 35 -72.94 -15.17 48.25
CA PRO A 35 -74.35 -14.82 48.17
C PRO A 35 -74.88 -14.21 49.47
N ALA A 36 -75.70 -13.17 49.37
CA ALA A 36 -76.54 -12.67 50.45
C ALA A 36 -78.02 -12.76 50.07
N THR A 37 -78.85 -13.22 51.00
CA THR A 37 -80.32 -13.15 50.97
C THR A 37 -80.81 -12.93 52.41
N PRO A 38 -82.06 -12.49 52.66
CA PRO A 38 -82.95 -11.59 51.91
C PRO A 38 -83.59 -10.49 52.81
N ALA A 39 -84.12 -9.43 52.21
CA ALA A 39 -85.22 -8.68 52.84
C ALA A 39 -86.12 -7.94 51.80
N THR A 40 -87.39 -8.37 51.82
CA THR A 40 -88.65 -7.61 51.64
C THR A 40 -89.04 -6.99 50.29
N THR A 41 -90.16 -7.52 49.78
CA THR A 41 -91.08 -7.04 48.72
C THR A 41 -91.69 -5.66 49.03
N PRO A 42 -92.22 -4.92 48.03
CA PRO A 42 -93.67 -5.00 47.74
C PRO A 42 -94.03 -5.07 46.24
N ALA A 43 -95.22 -5.61 45.99
CA ALA A 43 -95.76 -6.07 44.71
C ALA A 43 -96.32 -4.97 43.77
N ALA A 44 -96.31 -5.22 42.45
CA ALA A 44 -97.40 -4.85 41.52
C ALA A 44 -97.28 -5.44 40.09
N LYS A 45 -98.36 -6.18 39.70
CA LYS A 45 -98.99 -6.39 38.36
C LYS A 45 -98.33 -7.32 37.30
N PRO A 46 -99.10 -8.24 36.64
CA PRO A 46 -98.54 -9.33 35.84
C PRO A 46 -98.46 -9.04 34.33
N ALA A 47 -97.36 -9.47 33.71
CA ALA A 47 -97.16 -9.57 32.26
C ALA A 47 -96.60 -10.98 31.93
N PRO A 48 -96.73 -11.48 30.68
CA PRO A 48 -96.98 -12.89 30.39
C PRO A 48 -95.74 -13.80 30.55
N LYS A 49 -96.02 -15.07 30.84
CA LYS A 49 -95.05 -16.13 31.18
C LYS A 49 -93.99 -16.34 30.08
N PRO A 50 -92.68 -16.27 30.40
CA PRO A 50 -91.65 -16.84 29.56
C PRO A 50 -91.54 -18.35 29.83
N SER A 51 -91.55 -19.16 28.78
CA SER A 51 -91.37 -20.61 28.79
C SER A 51 -90.02 -20.95 29.45
N GLY A 52 -90.07 -21.46 30.68
CA GLY A 52 -88.89 -21.67 31.53
C GLY A 52 -88.20 -23.02 31.28
N VAL A 53 -86.96 -22.97 30.81
CA VAL A 53 -85.99 -24.06 30.95
C VAL A 53 -85.62 -24.16 32.44
N ALA A 54 -85.68 -25.36 33.03
CA ALA A 54 -85.40 -25.58 34.46
C ALA A 54 -84.03 -24.98 34.89
N PRO A 55 -83.88 -24.45 36.12
CA PRO A 55 -82.68 -23.74 36.56
C PRO A 55 -81.38 -24.57 36.47
N GLN A 56 -81.45 -25.89 36.65
CA GLN A 56 -80.32 -26.80 36.41
C GLN A 56 -79.86 -26.81 34.95
N ASN A 57 -80.80 -26.84 34.00
CA ASN A 57 -80.47 -26.79 32.57
C ASN A 57 -79.83 -25.45 32.18
N ARG A 58 -80.20 -24.34 32.85
CA ARG A 58 -79.59 -23.03 32.61
C ARG A 58 -78.12 -22.98 33.01
N PHE A 59 -77.76 -23.57 34.15
CA PHE A 59 -76.36 -23.65 34.60
C PHE A 59 -75.49 -24.47 33.62
N VAL A 60 -76.00 -25.62 33.18
CA VAL A 60 -75.30 -26.48 32.21
C VAL A 60 -75.07 -25.74 30.89
N VAL A 61 -76.08 -25.02 30.39
CA VAL A 61 -75.96 -24.23 29.15
C VAL A 61 -74.88 -23.15 29.27
N GLU A 62 -74.79 -22.45 30.40
CA GLU A 62 -73.74 -21.43 30.59
C GLU A 62 -72.33 -22.04 30.73
N GLN A 63 -72.19 -23.21 31.36
CA GLN A 63 -70.91 -23.92 31.39
C GLN A 63 -70.43 -24.33 29.98
N VAL A 64 -71.34 -24.86 29.16
CA VAL A 64 -71.02 -25.21 27.77
C VAL A 64 -70.64 -23.96 26.96
N ARG A 65 -71.33 -22.83 27.20
CA ARG A 65 -70.98 -21.56 26.55
C ARG A 65 -69.57 -21.09 26.95
N ARG A 66 -69.21 -21.18 28.23
CA ARG A 66 -67.85 -20.83 28.70
C ARG A 66 -66.78 -21.73 28.09
N LEU A 67 -66.97 -23.04 28.14
CA LEU A 67 -66.03 -24.00 27.54
C LEU A 67 -65.82 -23.75 26.05
N ARG A 68 -66.88 -23.38 25.32
CA ARG A 68 -66.76 -23.00 23.90
C ARG A 68 -65.96 -21.72 23.71
N ALA A 69 -66.16 -20.71 24.55
CA ALA A 69 -65.38 -19.47 24.50
C ALA A 69 -63.89 -19.75 24.81
N ASP A 70 -63.61 -20.51 25.88
CA ASP A 70 -62.23 -20.88 26.26
C ASP A 70 -61.54 -21.69 25.15
N LEU A 71 -62.28 -22.58 24.46
CA LEU A 71 -61.76 -23.32 23.30
C LEU A 71 -61.42 -22.43 22.12
N GLU A 72 -62.26 -21.42 21.82
CA GLU A 72 -62.01 -20.48 20.75
C GLU A 72 -60.78 -19.60 21.09
N ASP A 73 -60.67 -19.14 22.33
CA ASP A 73 -59.52 -18.37 22.82
C ASP A 73 -58.22 -19.19 22.76
N LEU A 74 -58.26 -20.46 23.16
CA LEU A 74 -57.11 -21.37 23.07
C LEU A 74 -56.69 -21.60 21.60
N LYS A 75 -57.66 -21.80 20.71
CA LYS A 75 -57.41 -21.95 19.27
C LYS A 75 -56.78 -20.68 18.68
N ASN A 76 -57.25 -19.50 19.08
CA ASN A 76 -56.68 -18.23 18.67
C ASN A 76 -55.24 -18.05 19.17
N ALA A 77 -54.98 -18.38 20.44
CA ALA A 77 -53.63 -18.36 21.00
C ALA A 77 -52.67 -19.34 20.29
N TYR A 78 -53.15 -20.54 19.96
CA TYR A 78 -52.38 -21.53 19.20
C TYR A 78 -52.03 -21.04 17.80
N ASN A 79 -53.00 -20.47 17.08
CA ASN A 79 -52.76 -19.89 15.75
C ASN A 79 -51.76 -18.74 15.81
N LEU A 80 -51.86 -17.87 16.83
CA LEU A 80 -50.90 -16.80 17.05
C LEU A 80 -49.49 -17.36 17.35
N GLN A 81 -49.40 -18.44 18.13
CA GLN A 81 -48.13 -19.12 18.39
C GLN A 81 -47.52 -19.68 17.10
N LEU A 82 -48.32 -20.31 16.23
CA LEU A 82 -47.85 -20.83 14.93
C LEU A 82 -47.33 -19.71 14.01
N GLN A 83 -47.99 -18.54 14.03
CA GLN A 83 -47.51 -17.37 13.30
C GLN A 83 -46.17 -16.86 13.85
N ARG A 84 -46.01 -16.83 15.18
CA ARG A 84 -44.73 -16.45 15.80
C ARG A 84 -43.61 -17.43 15.47
N THR A 85 -43.88 -18.74 15.47
CA THR A 85 -42.86 -19.73 15.12
C THR A 85 -42.41 -19.60 13.68
N THR A 86 -43.34 -19.37 12.74
CA THR A 86 -42.98 -19.17 11.33
C THR A 86 -42.21 -17.87 11.10
N ALA A 87 -42.55 -16.79 11.80
CA ALA A 87 -41.81 -15.54 11.77
C ALA A 87 -40.37 -15.72 12.29
N LEU A 88 -40.20 -16.38 13.44
CA LEU A 88 -38.88 -16.66 14.02
C LEU A 88 -38.02 -17.57 13.13
N GLU A 89 -38.62 -18.57 12.49
CA GLU A 89 -37.91 -19.42 11.52
C GLU A 89 -37.39 -18.62 10.32
N LEU A 90 -38.20 -17.68 9.83
CA LEU A 90 -37.83 -16.79 8.73
C LEU A 90 -36.69 -15.85 9.16
N GLU A 91 -36.79 -15.25 10.34
CA GLU A 91 -35.71 -14.43 10.91
C GLU A 91 -34.41 -15.23 11.09
N MET A 92 -34.48 -16.45 11.63
CA MET A 92 -33.31 -17.33 11.76
C MET A 92 -32.67 -17.64 10.41
N LYS A 93 -33.47 -17.88 9.38
CA LYS A 93 -32.96 -18.08 8.01
C LYS A 93 -32.30 -16.81 7.46
N ASN A 94 -32.90 -15.66 7.69
CA ASN A 94 -32.35 -14.36 7.29
C ASN A 94 -31.03 -14.06 8.02
N LEU A 95 -30.96 -14.28 9.33
CA LEU A 95 -29.75 -14.09 10.12
C LEU A 95 -28.64 -15.06 9.72
N ARG A 96 -28.97 -16.31 9.42
CA ARG A 96 -27.99 -17.29 8.90
C ARG A 96 -27.46 -16.87 7.54
N THR A 97 -28.33 -16.46 6.62
CA THR A 97 -27.91 -16.00 5.29
C THR A 97 -27.06 -14.73 5.38
N ALA A 98 -27.50 -13.72 6.15
CA ALA A 98 -26.73 -12.51 6.40
C ALA A 98 -25.35 -12.79 7.02
N ASN A 99 -25.27 -13.67 8.03
CA ASN A 99 -23.99 -14.08 8.62
C ASN A 99 -23.07 -14.77 7.60
N THR A 100 -23.61 -15.65 6.76
CA THR A 100 -22.78 -16.30 5.72
C THR A 100 -22.31 -15.31 4.66
N ALA A 101 -23.14 -14.33 4.30
CA ALA A 101 -22.77 -13.28 3.36
C ALA A 101 -21.68 -12.38 3.95
N LEU A 102 -21.83 -11.99 5.21
CA LEU A 102 -20.84 -11.18 5.92
C LEU A 102 -19.50 -11.90 6.04
N LYS A 103 -19.50 -13.20 6.36
CA LYS A 103 -18.27 -14.02 6.37
C LYS A 103 -17.58 -14.01 5.01
N ARG A 104 -18.32 -14.24 3.91
CA ARG A 104 -17.76 -14.17 2.56
C ARG A 104 -17.20 -12.80 2.22
N GLN A 105 -17.87 -11.72 2.63
CA GLN A 105 -17.35 -10.37 2.43
C GLN A 105 -16.06 -10.13 3.23
N LEU A 106 -16.01 -10.60 4.47
CA LEU A 106 -14.83 -10.50 5.31
C LEU A 106 -13.65 -11.26 4.68
N ASP A 107 -13.88 -12.47 4.18
CA ASP A 107 -12.87 -13.29 3.51
C ASP A 107 -12.36 -12.66 2.20
N LEU A 108 -13.17 -11.84 1.53
CA LEU A 108 -12.77 -11.12 0.31
C LEU A 108 -12.06 -9.80 0.59
N GLN A 109 -12.42 -9.11 1.67
CA GLN A 109 -11.90 -7.78 2.01
C GLN A 109 -10.61 -7.85 2.83
N PHE A 110 -10.45 -8.89 3.64
CA PHE A 110 -9.34 -9.02 4.57
C PHE A 110 -8.47 -10.22 4.24
N ALA A 111 -7.16 -10.04 4.36
CA ALA A 111 -6.21 -11.14 4.27
C ALA A 111 -6.43 -12.11 5.44
N SER A 112 -6.26 -13.41 5.17
CA SER A 112 -6.35 -14.41 6.23
C SER A 112 -5.13 -14.33 7.15
N ASN A 113 -5.25 -14.85 8.38
CA ASN A 113 -4.11 -14.94 9.30
C ASN A 113 -2.92 -15.70 8.68
N LYS A 114 -3.17 -16.66 7.79
CA LYS A 114 -2.12 -17.40 7.08
C LYS A 114 -1.34 -16.51 6.12
N ASP A 115 -2.02 -15.60 5.43
CA ASP A 115 -1.38 -14.67 4.49
C ASP A 115 -0.49 -13.68 5.26
N VAL A 116 -0.91 -13.28 6.45
CA VAL A 116 -0.11 -12.44 7.36
C VAL A 116 1.15 -13.19 7.83
N ASP A 117 1.01 -14.46 8.21
CA ASP A 117 2.16 -15.30 8.59
C ASP A 117 3.13 -15.52 7.42
N GLU A 118 2.61 -15.71 6.21
CA GLU A 118 3.43 -15.84 5.02
C GLU A 118 4.17 -14.53 4.70
N LEU A 119 3.49 -13.38 4.81
CA LEU A 119 4.11 -12.07 4.69
C LEU A 119 5.23 -11.87 5.72
N ALA A 120 5.00 -12.25 6.98
CA ALA A 120 6.00 -12.15 8.04
C ALA A 120 7.25 -12.98 7.70
N LYS A 121 7.07 -14.23 7.22
CA LYS A 121 8.18 -15.07 6.75
C LYS A 121 8.96 -14.38 5.62
N ARG A 122 8.27 -13.87 4.60
CA ARG A 122 8.89 -13.17 3.47
C ARG A 122 9.66 -11.92 3.92
N ILE A 123 9.15 -11.16 4.90
CA ILE A 123 9.85 -10.01 5.48
C ILE A 123 11.13 -10.44 6.19
N THR A 124 11.08 -11.49 7.01
CA THR A 124 12.29 -12.00 7.70
C THR A 124 13.35 -12.50 6.73
N GLU A 125 12.94 -13.15 5.64
CA GLU A 125 13.84 -13.61 4.60
C GLU A 125 14.48 -12.43 3.85
N LEU A 126 13.68 -11.42 3.50
CA LEU A 126 14.17 -10.20 2.89
C LEU A 126 15.19 -9.49 3.78
N ASP A 127 14.93 -9.42 5.09
CA ASP A 127 15.88 -8.83 6.05
C ASP A 127 17.20 -9.60 6.10
N ARG A 128 17.17 -10.94 6.14
CA ARG A 128 18.37 -11.77 6.00
C ARG A 128 19.13 -11.48 4.71
N ASN A 129 18.43 -11.35 3.59
CA ASN A 129 19.05 -11.04 2.30
C ASN A 129 19.71 -9.66 2.30
N ARG A 130 19.07 -8.65 2.89
CA ARG A 130 19.66 -7.30 3.07
C ARG A 130 20.92 -7.35 3.93
N LEU A 131 20.93 -8.12 5.00
CA LEU A 131 22.12 -8.27 5.85
C LEU A 131 23.27 -8.93 5.09
N ASN A 132 22.98 -9.95 4.27
CA ASN A 132 23.98 -10.60 3.43
C ASN A 132 24.51 -9.65 2.36
N ASP A 133 23.64 -8.88 1.70
CA ASP A 133 24.06 -7.91 0.69
C ASP A 133 24.92 -6.79 1.30
N ARG A 134 24.55 -6.28 2.49
CA ARG A 134 25.38 -5.32 3.25
C ARG A 134 26.78 -5.87 3.53
N LYS A 135 26.91 -7.15 3.88
CA LYS A 135 28.23 -7.80 4.08
C LYS A 135 29.02 -7.87 2.78
N VAL A 136 28.38 -8.16 1.66
CA VAL A 136 29.04 -8.19 0.34
C VAL A 136 29.51 -6.78 -0.04
N GLN A 137 28.66 -5.77 0.14
CA GLN A 137 29.01 -4.37 -0.12
C GLN A 137 30.17 -3.91 0.77
N SER A 138 30.15 -4.22 2.07
CA SER A 138 31.25 -3.85 2.96
C SER A 138 32.57 -4.52 2.54
N ALA A 139 32.53 -5.80 2.16
CA ALA A 139 33.70 -6.51 1.65
C ALA A 139 34.22 -5.93 0.32
N GLN A 140 33.34 -5.48 -0.57
CA GLN A 140 33.73 -4.81 -1.81
C GLN A 140 34.35 -3.43 -1.53
N ILE A 141 33.79 -2.66 -0.59
CA ILE A 141 34.34 -1.36 -0.17
C ILE A 141 35.75 -1.56 0.40
N GLU A 142 35.98 -2.56 1.26
CA GLU A 142 37.33 -2.88 1.76
C GLU A 142 38.33 -3.21 0.65
N LYS A 143 37.91 -3.98 -0.37
CA LYS A 143 38.75 -4.27 -1.54
C LYS A 143 39.12 -2.99 -2.29
N ILE A 144 38.16 -2.08 -2.49
CA ILE A 144 38.40 -0.79 -3.13
C ILE A 144 39.37 0.05 -2.29
N LEU A 145 39.15 0.13 -0.97
CA LEU A 145 40.04 0.85 -0.04
C LEU A 145 41.47 0.29 -0.09
N ASN A 146 41.62 -1.03 -0.12
CA ASN A 146 42.92 -1.69 -0.24
C ASN A 146 43.60 -1.40 -1.59
N LEU A 147 42.85 -1.39 -2.69
CA LEU A 147 43.36 -0.99 -4.01
C LEU A 147 43.81 0.47 -4.00
N LEU A 148 43.02 1.36 -3.41
CA LEU A 148 43.37 2.77 -3.26
C LEU A 148 44.60 2.96 -2.37
N GLY A 149 44.71 2.18 -1.29
CA GLY A 149 45.89 2.11 -0.44
C GLY A 149 47.14 1.67 -1.21
N LYS A 150 47.02 0.64 -2.06
CA LYS A 150 48.12 0.21 -2.94
C LYS A 150 48.50 1.28 -3.96
N ILE A 151 47.54 2.03 -4.52
CA ILE A 151 47.82 3.14 -5.44
C ILE A 151 48.49 4.31 -4.71
N LYS A 152 48.12 4.59 -3.45
CA LYS A 152 48.74 5.65 -2.63
C LYS A 152 50.14 5.26 -2.16
N SER A 153 50.34 4.00 -1.78
CA SER A 153 51.63 3.46 -1.29
C SER A 153 52.57 3.08 -2.44
N ALA A 154 52.04 2.80 -3.63
CA ALA A 154 52.79 2.94 -4.86
C ALA A 154 53.04 4.44 -5.01
N ALA A 155 54.17 4.90 -4.45
CA ALA A 155 54.73 6.19 -4.79
C ALA A 155 54.62 6.35 -6.32
N PRO A 156 54.29 7.54 -6.85
CA PRO A 156 54.64 7.79 -8.23
C PRO A 156 56.15 7.53 -8.27
N GLN A 157 56.55 6.39 -8.84
CA GLN A 157 57.67 6.43 -9.74
C GLN A 157 57.21 7.38 -10.83
N GLY A 158 57.32 8.68 -10.52
CA GLY A 158 57.85 9.58 -11.49
C GLY A 158 59.06 8.83 -12.00
N THR A 159 58.94 8.37 -13.23
CA THR A 159 60.08 8.32 -14.10
C THR A 159 60.72 9.69 -14.02
N ARG A 160 61.56 9.90 -13.01
CA ARG A 160 62.82 10.58 -13.19
C ARG A 160 63.59 9.69 -14.15
N ASN A 161 63.17 9.71 -15.41
CA ASN A 161 64.07 9.50 -16.52
C ASN A 161 64.91 10.78 -16.60
N GLY A 162 65.69 11.02 -15.55
CA GLY A 162 66.97 11.69 -15.65
C GLY A 162 68.00 10.64 -16.05
N SER A 163 67.71 9.88 -17.10
CA SER A 163 68.76 9.28 -17.92
C SER A 163 68.90 10.26 -19.07
N GLY A 164 70.00 11.02 -19.05
CA GLY A 164 70.31 12.02 -20.05
C GLY A 164 70.49 11.41 -21.43
N ASN A 165 69.38 11.12 -22.09
CA ASN A 165 69.25 10.72 -23.48
C ASN A 165 67.84 11.02 -24.02
N ASP A 166 67.21 12.12 -23.58
CA ASP A 166 66.27 12.77 -24.49
C ASP A 166 67.12 13.30 -25.64
N PRO A 167 66.90 12.86 -26.90
CA PRO A 167 67.59 13.47 -28.01
C PRO A 167 67.24 14.95 -27.99
N ALA A 168 68.27 15.80 -28.00
CA ALA A 168 68.08 17.23 -28.14
C ALA A 168 67.11 17.48 -29.31
N PRO A 169 66.20 18.48 -29.21
CA PRO A 169 65.32 18.84 -30.30
C PRO A 169 66.12 18.94 -31.60
N VAL A 170 65.59 18.37 -32.69
CA VAL A 170 66.31 18.16 -33.95
C VAL A 170 66.74 19.49 -34.59
N GLY A 171 67.83 20.11 -34.11
CA GLY A 171 68.37 21.36 -34.65
C GLY A 171 67.38 22.55 -34.69
N ARG A 172 67.77 23.62 -35.40
CA ARG A 172 66.84 24.71 -35.76
C ARG A 172 66.09 24.31 -37.02
N PHE A 173 64.80 24.02 -36.89
CA PHE A 173 63.88 23.75 -38.00
C PHE A 173 62.74 24.77 -37.99
N LYS A 174 62.09 24.95 -39.13
CA LYS A 174 60.88 25.79 -39.20
C LYS A 174 59.68 25.01 -38.68
N TYR A 175 58.94 25.64 -37.76
CA TYR A 175 57.74 25.04 -37.15
C TYR A 175 56.62 26.05 -36.97
N ARG A 176 55.40 25.54 -36.84
CA ARG A 176 54.22 26.28 -36.39
C ARG A 176 53.87 25.85 -34.97
N GLU A 177 53.53 26.81 -34.11
CA GLU A 177 53.10 26.53 -32.75
C GLU A 177 51.59 26.28 -32.74
N HIS A 178 51.16 25.16 -32.14
CA HIS A 178 49.75 24.85 -31.96
C HIS A 178 49.46 24.62 -30.48
N LYS A 179 48.42 25.28 -29.96
CA LYS A 179 47.94 25.07 -28.60
C LYS A 179 46.77 24.09 -28.63
N VAL A 180 46.98 22.92 -28.05
CA VAL A 180 46.00 21.82 -28.05
C VAL A 180 44.71 22.25 -27.36
N GLN A 181 43.59 22.18 -28.08
CA GLN A 181 42.26 22.45 -27.53
C GLN A 181 41.62 21.17 -26.98
N ALA A 182 40.55 21.34 -26.18
CA ALA A 182 39.79 20.21 -25.66
C ALA A 182 39.13 19.41 -26.81
N GLY A 183 39.32 18.10 -26.81
CA GLY A 183 38.78 17.20 -27.84
C GLY A 183 39.66 17.08 -29.10
N GLU A 184 40.80 17.77 -29.18
CA GLU A 184 41.76 17.59 -30.27
C GLU A 184 42.76 16.47 -29.97
N PHE A 185 42.95 15.58 -30.94
CA PHE A 185 44.00 14.55 -30.92
C PHE A 185 45.13 14.92 -31.86
N LEU A 186 46.32 14.37 -31.63
CA LEU A 186 47.49 14.62 -32.47
C LEU A 186 47.19 14.30 -33.95
N SER A 187 46.51 13.19 -34.22
CA SER A 187 46.08 12.81 -35.58
C SER A 187 45.21 13.88 -36.26
N THR A 188 44.25 14.44 -35.53
CA THR A 188 43.36 15.51 -36.02
C THR A 188 44.13 16.79 -36.31
N ILE A 189 45.02 17.19 -35.41
CA ILE A 189 45.86 18.36 -35.58
C ILE A 189 46.77 18.18 -36.81
N LEU A 190 47.44 17.04 -36.96
CA LEU A 190 48.27 16.78 -38.14
C LEU A 190 47.44 16.76 -39.43
N ALA A 191 46.22 16.25 -39.41
CA ALA A 191 45.37 16.26 -40.61
C ALA A 191 45.07 17.70 -41.06
N ALA A 192 44.68 18.58 -40.13
CA ALA A 192 44.40 19.98 -40.41
C ALA A 192 45.62 20.77 -40.90
N TYR A 193 46.80 20.55 -40.28
CA TYR A 193 48.02 21.22 -40.74
C TYR A 193 48.50 20.68 -42.09
N ASN A 194 48.37 19.38 -42.34
CA ASN A 194 48.74 18.81 -43.64
C ASN A 194 47.81 19.27 -44.78
N SER A 195 46.54 19.61 -44.52
CA SER A 195 45.70 20.28 -45.52
C SER A 195 46.14 21.73 -45.74
N ALA A 196 46.40 22.48 -44.67
CA ALA A 196 46.87 23.87 -44.77
C ALA A 196 48.21 23.98 -45.53
N PHE A 197 49.16 23.08 -45.26
CA PHE A 197 50.45 23.08 -45.98
C PHE A 197 50.31 22.78 -47.48
N LYS A 198 49.31 21.98 -47.88
CA LYS A 198 49.03 21.72 -49.31
C LYS A 198 48.48 22.96 -50.00
N GLU A 199 47.60 23.71 -49.33
CA GLU A 199 47.05 24.97 -49.82
C GLU A 199 48.14 26.04 -49.97
N GLU A 200 49.12 26.06 -49.06
CA GLU A 200 50.29 26.94 -49.12
C GLU A 200 51.36 26.50 -50.14
N GLY A 201 51.13 25.41 -50.89
CA GLY A 201 52.04 24.92 -51.93
C GLY A 201 53.29 24.19 -51.42
N LEU A 202 53.36 23.85 -50.13
CA LEU A 202 54.46 23.09 -49.54
C LEU A 202 54.36 21.61 -49.95
N ARG A 203 55.43 21.10 -50.58
CA ARG A 203 55.47 19.70 -51.04
C ARG A 203 55.88 18.76 -49.91
N GLY A 204 54.90 18.07 -49.32
CA GLY A 204 55.13 16.95 -48.41
C GLY A 204 54.01 16.75 -47.40
N ARG A 205 54.16 15.74 -46.54
CA ARG A 205 53.26 15.48 -45.41
C ARG A 205 54.10 15.33 -44.14
N VAL A 206 53.66 16.00 -43.08
CA VAL A 206 54.22 15.82 -41.74
C VAL A 206 53.64 14.54 -41.14
N SER A 207 54.49 13.64 -40.68
CA SER A 207 54.11 12.40 -40.01
C SER A 207 54.07 12.56 -38.50
N GLN A 208 53.34 11.68 -37.82
CA GLN A 208 53.28 11.67 -36.36
C GLN A 208 54.67 11.48 -35.73
N THR A 209 55.53 10.65 -36.34
CA THR A 209 56.90 10.43 -35.85
C THR A 209 57.75 11.69 -35.95
N GLN A 210 57.60 12.50 -37.00
CA GLN A 210 58.29 13.78 -37.13
C GLN A 210 57.86 14.78 -36.05
N VAL A 211 56.56 14.83 -35.71
CA VAL A 211 56.07 15.70 -34.63
C VAL A 211 56.57 15.23 -33.26
N LEU A 212 56.66 13.91 -33.02
CA LEU A 212 57.21 13.39 -31.78
C LEU A 212 58.72 13.65 -31.66
N LYS A 213 59.48 13.54 -32.76
CA LYS A 213 60.90 13.93 -32.81
C LYS A 213 61.09 15.43 -32.55
N ALA A 214 60.19 16.28 -33.04
CA ALA A 214 60.22 17.73 -32.83
C ALA A 214 59.92 18.15 -31.38
N ASN A 215 59.19 17.31 -30.63
CA ASN A 215 58.70 17.59 -29.28
C ASN A 215 59.09 16.46 -28.30
N PRO A 216 60.35 16.42 -27.84
CA PRO A 216 60.76 15.44 -26.84
C PRO A 216 59.89 15.57 -25.58
N GLY A 217 59.41 14.43 -25.06
CA GLY A 217 58.50 14.36 -23.91
C GLY A 217 57.00 14.41 -24.24
N VAL A 218 56.60 14.70 -25.48
CA VAL A 218 55.19 14.58 -25.91
C VAL A 218 54.92 13.17 -26.39
N THR A 219 53.79 12.58 -25.98
CA THR A 219 53.36 11.26 -26.47
C THR A 219 52.04 11.39 -27.20
N ALA A 220 51.87 10.64 -28.29
CA ALA A 220 50.71 10.78 -29.17
C ALA A 220 49.35 10.51 -28.49
N ASN A 221 49.34 9.67 -27.45
CA ASN A 221 48.13 9.26 -26.73
C ASN A 221 47.90 10.07 -25.44
N LYS A 222 48.80 11.01 -25.10
CA LYS A 222 48.69 11.85 -23.90
C LYS A 222 49.05 13.29 -24.27
N LEU A 223 48.14 13.96 -24.96
CA LEU A 223 48.18 15.41 -25.09
C LEU A 223 47.30 16.04 -24.03
N PHE A 224 47.84 17.04 -23.34
CA PHE A 224 47.08 17.80 -22.35
C PHE A 224 46.46 19.04 -23.00
N VAL A 225 45.24 19.36 -22.62
CA VAL A 225 44.58 20.58 -23.08
C VAL A 225 45.40 21.80 -22.61
N GLY A 226 45.66 22.72 -23.53
CA GLY A 226 46.49 23.90 -23.29
C GLY A 226 48.00 23.68 -23.50
N GLN A 227 48.44 22.46 -23.80
CA GLN A 227 49.83 22.16 -24.13
C GLN A 227 50.20 22.75 -25.51
N THR A 228 51.33 23.45 -25.59
CA THR A 228 51.87 23.96 -26.85
C THR A 228 52.75 22.89 -27.50
N ILE A 229 52.44 22.51 -28.74
CA ILE A 229 53.23 21.57 -29.54
C ILE A 229 53.81 22.28 -30.78
N ARG A 230 55.01 21.87 -31.20
CA ARG A 230 55.68 22.37 -32.40
C ARG A 230 55.41 21.45 -33.58
N ILE A 231 54.81 21.97 -34.63
CA ILE A 231 54.52 21.21 -35.86
C ILE A 231 55.56 21.62 -36.91
N PRO A 232 56.49 20.73 -37.29
CA PRO A 232 57.53 21.05 -38.27
C PRO A 232 56.92 21.26 -39.67
N LEU A 233 57.58 22.04 -40.54
CA LEU A 233 57.20 22.10 -41.95
C LEU A 233 57.56 20.78 -42.68
N PRO A 234 56.85 20.45 -43.78
CA PRO A 234 57.14 19.24 -44.54
C PRO A 234 58.59 19.23 -45.06
N GLY A 235 59.33 18.16 -44.78
CA GLY A 235 60.71 17.96 -45.25
C GLY A 235 61.82 18.45 -44.31
N GLU A 236 61.49 19.16 -43.23
CA GLU A 236 62.46 19.67 -42.26
C GLU A 236 63.04 18.60 -41.32
N ILE A 237 62.24 17.57 -41.01
CA ILE A 237 62.64 16.46 -40.11
C ILE A 237 62.53 15.14 -40.86
N LYS A 238 63.63 14.38 -40.92
CA LYS A 238 63.69 13.03 -41.47
C LYS A 238 63.52 12.00 -40.34
#